data_AF-A0A3D2GRP3-F1
#
_entry.id   AF-A0A3D2GRP3-F1
#
_cell.length_a   1.000
_cell.length_b   1.000
_cell.length_c   1.000
_cell.angle_alpha   90.00
_cell.angle_beta   90.00
_cell.angle_gamma   90.00
#
_symmetry.space_group_name_H-M   'P 1'
#
loop_
_entity.id
_entity.type
_entity.pdbx_description
1 polymer ?
#
loop_
_entity_poly.entity_id
_entity_poly.type
_entity_poly.pdbx_seq_one_letter_code
_entity_poly.pdbx_strand_id
1 'polypeptide(L)' 'MRKNRIRVLAGDRVTVEMTPYDLTKGRITFRFK' A
#
# COMPACT_ATOMS: atom_id res chain seq x y z
N MET A 1 -4.71 -6.98 1.60
CA MET A 1 -5.49 -6.28 0.56
C MET A 1 -6.41 -7.21 -0.24
N ARG A 2 -5.90 -8.11 -1.11
CA ARG A 2 -6.74 -8.93 -2.03
C ARG A 2 -7.64 -9.96 -1.34
N LYS A 3 -7.18 -10.61 -0.26
CA LYS A 3 -8.01 -11.52 0.57
C LYS A 3 -9.17 -10.80 1.27
N ASN A 4 -8.95 -9.56 1.72
CA ASN A 4 -9.94 -8.76 2.45
C ASN A 4 -10.70 -7.77 1.52
N ARG A 5 -10.56 -7.92 0.20
CA ARG A 5 -11.18 -7.04 -0.83
C ARG A 5 -11.00 -5.53 -0.59
N ILE A 6 -9.88 -5.10 0.00
CA ILE A 6 -9.60 -3.69 0.23
C ILE A 6 -9.21 -3.05 -1.12
N ARG A 7 -10.10 -2.20 -1.65
CA ARG A 7 -9.86 -1.40 -2.87
C ARG A 7 -9.04 -0.16 -2.52
N VAL A 8 -7.98 0.10 -3.27
CA VAL A 8 -7.19 1.33 -3.18
C VAL A 8 -7.78 2.32 -4.17
N LEU A 9 -8.24 3.48 -3.69
CA LEU A 9 -8.66 4.60 -4.52
C LEU A 9 -7.62 5.72 -4.43
N ALA A 10 -7.54 6.54 -5.48
CA ALA A 10 -6.69 7.73 -5.46
C ALA A 10 -7.19 8.70 -4.37
N GLY A 11 -6.33 9.04 -3.41
CA GLY A 11 -6.66 9.87 -2.25
C GLY A 11 -6.65 9.15 -0.91
N ASP A 12 -6.53 7.81 -0.90
CA ASP A 12 -6.44 7.04 0.34
C ASP A 12 -5.06 7.14 0.98
N ARG A 13 -5.02 7.34 2.30
CA ARG A 13 -3.79 7.23 3.09
C ARG A 13 -3.46 5.76 3.34
N VAL A 14 -2.34 5.32 2.77
CA VAL A 14 -1.87 3.94 2.85
C VAL A 14 -0.44 3.87 3.39
N THR A 15 -0.16 2.86 4.20
CA THR A 15 1.20 2.51 4.62
C THR A 15 1.85 1.68 3.52
N VAL A 16 3.01 2.14 3.07
CA VAL A 16 3.81 1.46 2.06
C VAL A 16 5.10 0.98 2.72
N GLU A 17 5.41 -0.29 2.54
CA GLU A 17 6.72 -0.85 2.88
C GLU A 17 7.60 -0.82 1.62
N MET A 18 8.76 -0.16 1.72
CA MET A 18 9.67 0.00 0.57
C MET A 18 10.66 -1.15 0.49
N THR A 19 11.07 -1.50 -0.73
CA THR A 19 12.14 -2.48 -0.92
C THR A 19 13.48 -1.77 -0.68
N PRO A 20 14.43 -2.35 0.08
CA PRO A 20 15.70 -1.68 0.41
C PRO A 20 16.58 -1.41 -0.81
N TYR A 21 16.29 -2.04 -1.95
CA TYR A 21 17.05 -1.92 -3.19
C TYR A 21 16.44 -0.93 -4.19
N ASP A 22 15.16 -0.59 -4.03
CA ASP A 22 14.43 0.27 -4.99
C ASP A 22 13.33 1.04 -4.26
N LEU A 23 13.56 2.34 -4.05
CA LEU A 23 12.62 3.27 -3.42
C LEU A 23 11.49 3.69 -4.38
N THR A 24 11.52 3.31 -5.65
CA THR A 24 10.41 3.59 -6.58
C THR A 24 9.29 2.55 -6.47
N LYS A 25 9.60 1.37 -5.91
CA LYS A 25 8.67 0.25 -5.76
C LYS A 25 8.43 -0.08 -4.30
N GLY A 26 7.18 0.12 -3.88
CA GLY A 26 6.72 -0.20 -2.54
C GLY A 26 5.51 -1.10 -2.54
N ARG A 27 5.35 -1.88 -1.47
CA ARG A 27 4.20 -2.75 -1.23
C ARG A 27 3.26 -2.11 -0.23
N ILE A 28 2.00 -1.94 -0.60
CA ILE A 28 0.96 -1.44 0.32
C ILE A 28 0.58 -2.53 1.32
N THR A 29 0.82 -2.28 2.60
CA THR A 29 0.52 -3.22 3.70
C THR A 29 -0.79 -2.88 4.40
N PHE A 30 -1.07 -1.60 4.60
CA PHE A 30 -2.23 -1.14 5.37
C PHE A 30 -2.87 0.11 4.78
N ARG A 31 -4.18 0.29 5.02
CA ARG A 31 -4.93 1.51 4.69
C ARG A 31 -5.51 2.06 5.99
N PHE A 32 -5.24 3.33 6.28
CA PHE A 32 -5.89 4.02 7.40
C PHE A 32 -7.31 4.43 6.97
N LYS A 33 -8.27 4.26 7.88
CA LYS A 33 -9.66 4.67 7.69
C LYS A 33 -9.83 6.13 8.11
#